data_AF-A0A432HEG3-F1
#
_entry.id   AF-A0A432HEG3-F1
#
_cell.length_a   1.000
_cell.length_b   1.000
_cell.length_c   1.000
_cell.angle_alpha   90.00
_cell.angle_beta   90.00
_cell.angle_gamma   90.00
#
_symmetry.space_group_name_H-M   'P 1'
#
loop_
_entity.id
_entity.type
_entity.pdbx_description
1 polymer ?
#
loop_
_entity_poly.entity_id
_entity_poly.type
_entity_poly.pdbx_seq_one_letter_code
_entity_poly.pdbx_strand_id
1 'polypeptide(L)'
;MPGAGKSTVGKFLARALAMKFIDTDTLIEERLGRSLQDIVNREGHLALREIEEETLLSFDPTRYVVATGGSAVYSRSAMEHLKVGGVTVFLDVDLETLESRIDDF
;
A
#
# COMPACT_ATOMS: atom_id res chain seq x y z
N MET A 1 5.54 -1.30 -5.81
CA MET A 1 5.30 -1.47 -7.26
C MET A 1 3.97 -2.17 -7.51
N PRO A 2 3.14 -1.70 -8.46
CA PRO A 2 2.04 -2.49 -9.03
C PRO A 2 2.56 -3.85 -9.56
N GLY A 3 1.71 -4.86 -9.70
CA GLY A 3 2.11 -6.18 -10.24
C GLY A 3 2.94 -7.08 -9.29
N ALA A 4 3.52 -6.55 -8.22
CA ALA A 4 4.30 -7.35 -7.26
C ALA A 4 3.48 -8.39 -6.45
N GLY A 5 2.15 -8.34 -6.53
CA GLY A 5 1.27 -9.32 -5.88
C GLY A 5 0.95 -9.04 -4.40
N LYS A 6 1.25 -7.83 -3.89
CA LYS A 6 1.03 -7.43 -2.49
C LYS A 6 -0.39 -7.71 -1.99
N SER A 7 -1.41 -7.31 -2.76
CA SER A 7 -2.80 -7.51 -2.37
C SER A 7 -3.22 -8.99 -2.41
N THR A 8 -2.70 -9.76 -3.37
CA THR A 8 -2.96 -11.20 -3.48
C THR A 8 -2.33 -11.96 -2.31
N VAL A 9 -1.01 -11.81 -2.11
CA VAL A 9 -0.26 -12.46 -1.01
C VAL A 9 -0.81 -12.01 0.34
N GLY A 10 -1.09 -10.71 0.50
CA GLY A 10 -1.60 -10.15 1.74
C GLY A 10 -2.97 -10.73 2.13
N LYS A 11 -3.89 -10.93 1.19
CA LYS A 11 -5.19 -11.57 1.46
C LYS A 11 -5.03 -13.02 1.93
N PHE A 12 -4.16 -13.80 1.30
CA PHE A 12 -3.89 -15.17 1.73
C PHE A 12 -3.23 -15.22 3.10
N LEU A 13 -2.25 -14.35 3.36
CA LEU A 13 -1.57 -14.25 4.65
C LEU A 13 -2.52 -13.84 5.78
N ALA A 14 -3.37 -12.84 5.54
CA ALA A 14 -4.37 -12.40 6.50
C ALA A 14 -5.31 -13.55 6.90
N ARG A 15 -5.77 -14.33 5.92
CA ARG A 15 -6.61 -15.51 6.16
C ARG A 15 -5.86 -16.58 6.97
N ALA A 16 -4.62 -16.87 6.62
CA ALA A 16 -3.80 -17.88 7.32
C ALA A 16 -3.52 -17.50 8.78
N LEU A 17 -3.37 -16.21 9.07
CA LEU A 17 -3.10 -15.69 10.41
C LEU A 17 -4.35 -15.28 11.20
N ALA A 18 -5.56 -15.47 10.63
CA ALA A 18 -6.81 -14.96 11.20
C ALA A 18 -6.77 -13.46 11.51
N MET A 19 -6.09 -12.68 10.66
CA MET A 19 -5.95 -11.23 10.73
C MET A 19 -6.84 -10.55 9.69
N LYS A 20 -7.04 -9.25 9.84
CA LYS A 20 -7.72 -8.44 8.82
C LYS A 20 -6.74 -8.08 7.70
N PHE A 21 -7.25 -7.89 6.49
CA PHE A 21 -6.46 -7.39 5.36
C PHE A 21 -6.88 -5.95 5.07
N ILE A 22 -5.92 -5.09 4.76
CA ILE A 22 -6.18 -3.74 4.25
C ILE A 22 -5.22 -3.44 3.10
N ASP A 23 -5.76 -2.82 2.06
CA ASP A 23 -5.00 -2.24 0.95
C ASP A 23 -5.03 -0.71 1.13
N THR A 24 -3.87 -0.09 1.29
CA THR A 24 -3.81 1.35 1.59
C THR A 24 -4.29 2.20 0.42
N ASP A 25 -4.11 1.70 -0.81
CA ASP A 25 -4.56 2.41 -2.00
C ASP A 25 -6.10 2.51 -1.98
N THR A 26 -6.78 1.40 -1.70
CA THR A 26 -8.24 1.35 -1.52
C THR A 26 -8.69 2.20 -0.34
N LEU A 27 -7.97 2.17 0.78
CA LEU A 27 -8.32 2.98 1.96
C LEU A 27 -8.29 4.49 1.65
N ILE A 28 -7.31 4.95 0.86
CA ILE A 28 -7.20 6.35 0.44
C ILE A 28 -8.36 6.73 -0.48
N GLU A 29 -8.68 5.88 -1.46
CA GLU A 29 -9.78 6.12 -2.40
C GLU A 29 -11.14 6.17 -1.68
N GLU A 30 -11.38 5.25 -0.74
CA GLU A 30 -12.59 5.24 0.10
C GLU A 30 -12.69 6.49 0.98
N ARG A 31 -11.56 6.92 1.56
CA ARG A 31 -11.50 8.10 2.44
C ARG A 31 -11.75 9.41 1.67
N LEU A 32 -11.25 9.52 0.44
CA LEU A 32 -11.30 10.75 -0.35
C LEU A 32 -12.42 10.78 -1.39
N GLY A 33 -13.07 9.64 -1.66
CA GLY A 33 -14.14 9.52 -2.64
C GLY A 33 -13.71 9.77 -4.09
N ARG A 34 -12.42 9.56 -4.39
CA ARG A 34 -11.80 9.76 -5.72
C ARG A 34 -10.63 8.83 -5.92
N SER A 35 -10.31 8.52 -7.18
CA SER A 35 -9.24 7.56 -7.49
C SER A 35 -7.85 8.12 -7.19
N LEU A 36 -6.86 7.24 -6.96
CA LEU A 36 -5.47 7.66 -6.84
C LEU A 36 -4.98 8.39 -8.10
N GLN A 37 -5.43 7.93 -9.27
CA GLN A 37 -5.11 8.57 -10.54
C GLN A 37 -5.65 10.00 -10.61
N ASP A 38 -6.86 10.26 -10.11
CA ASP A 38 -7.43 11.61 -10.05
C ASP A 38 -6.63 12.53 -9.13
N ILE A 39 -6.15 12.02 -7.99
CA ILE A 39 -5.31 12.75 -7.05
C ILE A 39 -4.00 13.15 -7.74
N VAL A 40 -3.33 12.18 -8.38
CA VAL A 40 -2.07 12.43 -9.10
C VAL A 40 -2.29 13.42 -10.25
N ASN A 41 -3.35 13.27 -11.03
CA ASN A 41 -3.64 14.15 -12.17
C ASN A 41 -3.91 15.60 -11.76
N ARG A 42 -4.50 15.83 -10.57
CA ARG A 42 -4.88 17.17 -10.09
C ARG A 42 -3.85 17.83 -9.20
N GLU A 43 -3.18 17.05 -8.36
CA GLU A 43 -2.33 17.54 -7.26
C GLU A 43 -0.89 17.01 -7.34
N GLY A 44 -0.63 16.04 -8.20
CA GLY A 44 0.68 15.45 -8.41
C GLY A 44 1.07 14.38 -7.39
N HIS A 45 2.22 13.75 -7.62
CA HIS A 45 2.72 12.66 -6.78
C HIS A 45 3.13 13.08 -5.37
N LEU A 46 3.50 14.34 -5.17
CA LEU A 46 3.87 14.84 -3.84
C LEU A 46 2.66 14.87 -2.90
N ALA A 47 1.52 15.37 -3.38
CA ALA A 47 0.27 15.36 -2.62
C ALA A 47 -0.18 13.93 -2.29
N LEU A 48 -0.07 12.99 -3.26
CA LEU A 48 -0.39 11.58 -2.99
C LEU A 48 0.49 11.00 -1.86
N ARG A 49 1.78 11.34 -1.80
CA ARG A 49 2.67 10.88 -0.73
C ARG A 49 2.29 11.44 0.64
N GLU A 50 1.90 12.71 0.71
CA GLU A 50 1.41 13.33 1.94
C GLU A 50 0.11 12.66 2.41
N ILE A 51 -0.81 12.39 1.49
CA ILE A 51 -2.06 11.67 1.76
C ILE A 51 -1.81 10.22 2.22
N GLU A 52 -0.87 9.52 1.58
CA GLU A 52 -0.46 8.17 1.99
C GLU A 52 0.10 8.18 3.41
N GLU A 53 1.02 9.10 3.71
CA GLU A 53 1.60 9.25 5.05
C GLU A 53 0.51 9.52 6.10
N GLU A 54 -0.34 10.51 5.87
CA GLU A 54 -1.43 10.85 6.78
C GLU A 54 -2.36 9.66 7.00
N THR A 55 -2.73 8.96 5.93
CA THR A 55 -3.62 7.80 6.00
C THR A 55 -3.00 6.67 6.80
N LEU A 56 -1.72 6.35 6.56
CA LEU A 56 -1.00 5.33 7.30
C LEU A 56 -0.87 5.67 8.79
N LEU A 57 -0.60 6.93 9.12
CA LEU A 57 -0.50 7.40 10.51
C LEU A 57 -1.86 7.47 11.22
N SER A 58 -2.96 7.57 10.47
CA SER A 58 -4.30 7.75 11.03
C SER A 58 -4.95 6.47 11.59
N PHE A 59 -4.40 5.28 11.32
CA PHE A 59 -4.98 4.02 11.78
C PHE A 59 -4.00 3.16 12.57
N ASP A 60 -4.53 2.33 13.45
CA ASP A 60 -3.78 1.32 14.20
C ASP A 60 -3.62 0.04 13.37
N PRO A 61 -2.40 -0.33 12.95
CA PRO A 61 -2.17 -1.54 12.15
C PRO A 61 -2.22 -2.85 12.96
N THR A 62 -2.55 -2.79 14.25
CA THR A 62 -2.60 -3.98 15.12
C THR A 62 -3.58 -5.05 14.61
N ARG A 63 -3.07 -6.26 14.40
CA ARG A 63 -3.80 -7.41 13.80
C ARG A 63 -4.28 -7.19 12.36
N TYR A 64 -3.59 -6.36 11.60
CA TYR A 64 -3.77 -6.22 10.15
C TYR A 64 -2.56 -6.75 9.37
N VAL A 65 -2.84 -7.34 8.21
CA VAL A 65 -1.88 -7.45 7.10
C VAL A 65 -2.15 -6.25 6.19
N VAL A 66 -1.16 -5.40 6.04
CA VAL A 66 -1.24 -4.13 5.30
C VAL A 66 -0.51 -4.29 3.97
N ALA A 67 -1.24 -4.24 2.85
CA ALA A 67 -0.64 -4.04 1.54
C ALA A 67 -0.51 -2.53 1.30
N THR A 68 0.73 -2.06 1.22
CA THR A 68 1.00 -0.64 1.02
C THR A 68 1.07 -0.27 -0.46
N GLY A 69 0.74 0.99 -0.77
CA GLY A 69 1.01 1.62 -2.05
C GLY A 69 2.50 1.62 -2.38
N GLY A 70 2.83 1.78 -3.67
CA GLY A 70 4.21 1.75 -4.13
C GLY A 70 5.10 2.85 -3.54
N SER A 71 4.51 3.97 -3.11
CA SER A 71 5.19 5.15 -2.62
C SER A 71 5.24 5.28 -1.09
N ALA A 72 4.54 4.42 -0.34
CA ALA A 72 4.58 4.41 1.12
C ALA A 72 6.00 4.36 1.70
N VAL A 73 6.94 3.67 1.02
CA VAL A 73 8.35 3.55 1.45
C VAL A 73 9.11 4.88 1.45
N TYR A 74 8.60 5.91 0.77
CA TYR A 74 9.22 7.25 0.75
C TYR A 74 8.88 8.06 2.01
N SER A 75 7.87 7.66 2.79
CA SER A 75 7.57 8.26 4.08
C SER A 75 8.28 7.49 5.20
N ARG A 76 9.25 8.16 5.83
CA ARG A 76 9.94 7.59 7.00
C ARG A 76 8.97 7.39 8.16
N SER A 77 8.12 8.38 8.44
CA SER A 77 7.15 8.36 9.54
C SER A 77 6.17 7.20 9.40
N ALA A 78 5.61 7.00 8.20
CA ALA A 78 4.69 5.91 7.95
C ALA A 78 5.36 4.53 8.06
N MET A 79 6.59 4.39 7.55
CA MET A 79 7.34 3.14 7.67
C MET A 79 7.75 2.83 9.11
N GLU A 80 8.09 3.84 9.92
CA GLU A 80 8.35 3.67 11.35
C GLU A 80 7.07 3.24 12.08
N HIS A 81 5.93 3.89 11.80
CA HIS A 81 4.63 3.52 12.35
C HIS A 81 4.26 2.06 12.06
N LEU A 82 4.42 1.61 10.82
CA LEU A 82 4.16 0.21 10.42
C LEU A 82 5.13 -0.79 11.07
N LYS A 83 6.36 -0.37 11.40
CA LYS A 83 7.39 -1.22 12.01
C LYS A 83 7.25 -1.39 13.52
N VAL A 84 6.75 -0.38 14.23
CA VAL A 84 6.72 -0.38 15.71
C VAL A 84 5.98 -1.59 16.28
N GLY A 85 4.96 -2.10 15.58
CA GLY A 85 4.17 -3.26 16.02
C GLY A 85 4.09 -4.41 15.01
N GLY A 86 4.92 -4.41 13.97
CA GLY A 86 4.73 -5.29 12.82
C GLY A 86 6.03 -5.76 12.14
N VAL A 87 5.87 -6.67 11.19
CA VAL A 87 6.96 -7.16 10.34
C VAL A 87 6.81 -6.54 8.95
N THR A 88 7.84 -5.86 8.47
CA THR A 88 7.88 -5.37 7.09
C THR A 88 8.41 -6.46 6.17
N VAL A 89 7.63 -6.83 5.15
CA VAL A 89 8.01 -7.80 4.13
C VAL A 89 8.12 -7.10 2.79
N PHE A 90 9.28 -7.22 2.15
CA PHE A 90 9.47 -6.78 0.77
C PHE A 90 9.26 -7.97 -0.16
N LEU A 91 8.26 -7.86 -1.05
CA LEU A 91 8.05 -8.84 -2.12
C LEU A 91 8.96 -8.48 -3.28
N ASP A 92 10.15 -9.09 -3.28
CA ASP A 92 11.14 -8.91 -4.34
C ASP A 92 10.74 -9.75 -5.56
N VAL A 93 10.47 -9.08 -6.67
CA VAL A 93 10.02 -9.66 -7.93
C VAL A 93 10.85 -9.02 -9.03
N ASP A 94 11.44 -9.84 -9.89
CA ASP A 94 12.24 -9.35 -11.01
C ASP A 94 11.41 -8.55 -12.03
N LEU A 95 12.10 -7.70 -12.80
CA LEU A 95 11.47 -6.80 -13.76
C LEU A 95 10.69 -7.56 -14.85
N GLU A 96 11.24 -8.65 -15.39
CA GLU A 96 10.59 -9.46 -16.43
C GLU A 96 9.23 -10.01 -15.95
N THR A 97 9.19 -10.51 -14.71
CA THR A 97 7.96 -10.98 -14.08
C THR A 97 7.00 -9.83 -13.83
N LEU A 98 7.48 -8.64 -13.45
CA LEU A 98 6.61 -7.48 -13.25
C LEU A 98 5.98 -7.00 -14.57
N GLU A 99 6.78 -6.93 -15.64
CA GLU A 99 6.31 -6.56 -16.98
C GLU A 99 5.24 -7.54 -17.48
N SER A 100 5.44 -8.85 -17.31
CA SER A 100 4.42 -9.85 -17.71
C SER A 100 3.10 -9.77 -16.93
N ARG A 101 3.06 -9.06 -15.81
CA ARG A 101 1.88 -8.92 -14.93
C ARG A 101 1.16 -7.58 -15.06
N ILE A 102 1.77 -6.61 -15.72
CA ILE A 102 1.21 -5.29 -15.92
C ILE A 102 0.90 -5.18 -17.42
N ASP A 103 -0.37 -5.38 -17.78
CA ASP A 103 -0.85 -5.00 -19.11
C ASP A 103 -0.94 -3.46 -19.15
N ASP A 104 -0.49 -2.86 -20.26
CA ASP A 104 -0.27 -1.42 -20.50
C ASP A 104 -1.18 -0.45 -19.70
N PHE A 105 -0.53 0.55 -19.07
CA PHE A 105 -1.16 1.73 -18.47
C PHE A 105 -1.57 2.77 -19.54
#